data_AF-A0A961FWD6-F1
#
_entry.id   AF-A0A961FWD6-F1
#
_cell.length_a   1.000
_cell.length_b   1.000
_cell.length_c   1.000
_cell.angle_alpha   90.00
_cell.angle_beta   90.00
_cell.angle_gamma   90.00
#
_symmetry.space_group_name_H-M   'P 1'
#
loop_
_entity.id
_entity.type
_entity.pdbx_description
1 polymer ?
#
loop_
_entity_poly.entity_id
_entity_poly.type
_entity_poly.pdbx_seq_one_letter_code
_entity_poly.pdbx_strand_id
1 'polypeptide(L)'
;YIRNFEPERSYSQVSSYKKLQYPVLTLMAVMHAQGRLDGAQEAWFAETRPSEELYDLDADPDERHNLASDPAHAETLAELRGKLETWLAETGDQGAEPEGDAAFFEELLANSRRYYENGMKRKNLAPDISDRDYLEWWERELGIKE
;
A
#
# COMPACT_ATOMS: atom_id res chain seq x y z
N TYR A 1 4.86 -5.76 -15.90
CA TYR A 1 3.46 -5.35 -16.18
C TYR A 1 2.61 -5.78 -15.02
N ILE A 2 1.81 -4.85 -14.50
CA ILE A 2 0.90 -5.05 -13.38
C ILE A 2 -0.46 -4.48 -13.80
N ARG A 3 -1.53 -5.18 -13.44
CA ARG A 3 -2.90 -4.68 -13.54
C ARG A 3 -3.46 -4.53 -12.13
N ASN A 4 -3.95 -3.33 -11.81
CA ASN A 4 -4.67 -3.08 -10.57
C ASN A 4 -6.17 -3.29 -10.81
N PHE A 5 -6.78 -4.24 -10.10
CA PHE A 5 -8.23 -4.51 -10.16
C PHE A 5 -9.06 -3.55 -9.29
N GLU A 6 -8.40 -2.84 -8.37
CA GLU A 6 -9.00 -1.80 -7.51
C GLU A 6 -8.17 -0.50 -7.59
N PRO A 7 -8.12 0.17 -8.76
CA PRO A 7 -7.31 1.37 -8.97
C PRO A 7 -7.78 2.58 -8.15
N GLU A 8 -9.03 2.57 -7.70
CA GLU A 8 -9.61 3.59 -6.80
C GLU A 8 -9.01 3.57 -5.39
N ARG A 9 -8.20 2.55 -5.05
CA ARG A 9 -7.53 2.43 -3.75
C ARG A 9 -6.08 2.91 -3.81
N SER A 10 -5.67 3.61 -2.76
CA SER A 10 -4.28 3.98 -2.49
C SER A 10 -3.36 2.76 -2.37
N TYR A 11 -2.06 2.93 -2.67
CA TYR A 11 -1.03 1.95 -2.30
C TYR A 11 -0.90 1.79 -0.78
N SER A 12 -1.13 2.87 -0.02
CA SER A 12 -0.98 2.93 1.44
C SER A 12 -2.18 2.41 2.25
N GLN A 13 -2.81 1.31 1.82
CA GLN A 13 -3.95 0.74 2.55
C GLN A 13 -3.60 0.42 4.01
N VAL A 14 -4.49 0.79 4.92
CA VAL A 14 -4.28 0.65 6.36
C VAL A 14 -4.23 -0.83 6.75
N SER A 15 -3.15 -1.20 7.45
CA SER A 15 -3.01 -2.51 8.07
C SER A 15 -2.70 -2.33 9.55
N SER A 16 -3.55 -2.86 10.42
CA SER A 16 -3.37 -2.82 11.88
C SER A 16 -2.04 -3.43 12.33
N TYR A 17 -1.62 -4.51 11.69
CA TYR A 17 -0.31 -5.12 11.94
C TYR A 17 0.83 -4.17 11.57
N LYS A 18 0.83 -3.64 10.34
CA LYS A 18 1.89 -2.72 9.91
C LYS A 18 1.91 -1.45 10.76
N LYS A 19 0.75 -0.88 11.10
CA LYS A 19 0.67 0.30 11.98
C LYS A 19 1.26 0.04 13.37
N LEU A 20 1.04 -1.15 13.94
CA LEU A 20 1.56 -1.52 15.27
C LEU A 20 3.04 -1.89 15.30
N GLN A 21 3.59 -2.38 14.18
CA GLN A 21 4.91 -3.01 14.15
C GLN A 21 5.94 -2.23 13.34
N TYR A 22 5.53 -1.44 12.35
CA TYR A 22 6.45 -0.81 11.39
C TYR A 22 6.59 0.69 11.70
N PRO A 23 7.60 1.09 12.49
CA PRO A 23 7.82 2.49 12.86
C PRO A 23 7.97 3.41 11.64
N VAL A 24 8.59 2.90 10.57
CA VAL A 24 8.81 3.66 9.32
C VAL A 24 7.51 4.16 8.69
N LEU A 25 6.38 3.45 8.82
CA LEU A 25 5.11 3.93 8.27
C LEU A 25 4.57 5.13 9.05
N THR A 26 4.84 5.17 10.36
CA THR A 26 4.47 6.34 11.18
C THR A 26 5.36 7.53 10.83
N LEU A 27 6.67 7.31 10.67
CA LEU A 27 7.60 8.33 10.17
C LEU A 27 7.18 8.88 8.80
N MET A 28 6.91 7.99 7.83
CA MET A 28 6.50 8.38 6.49
C MET A 28 5.18 9.17 6.51
N ALA A 29 4.20 8.79 7.32
CA ALA A 29 2.96 9.55 7.45
C ALA A 29 3.20 10.97 8.01
N VAL A 30 4.08 11.11 9.02
CA VAL A 30 4.50 12.42 9.54
C VAL A 30 5.21 13.24 8.46
N MET A 31 6.12 12.62 7.70
CA MET A 31 6.85 13.31 6.62
C MET A 31 5.94 13.71 5.46
N HIS A 32 4.98 12.88 5.09
CA HIS A 32 3.96 13.18 4.08
C HIS A 32 3.13 14.39 4.50
N ALA A 33 2.61 14.39 5.73
CA ALA A 33 1.87 15.52 6.28
C ALA A 33 2.69 16.83 6.36
N GLN A 34 4.03 16.73 6.39
CA GLN A 34 4.95 17.87 6.36
C GLN A 34 5.38 18.28 4.93
N GLY A 35 4.94 17.57 3.89
CA GLY A 35 5.38 17.81 2.50
C GLY A 35 6.87 17.51 2.27
N ARG A 36 7.43 16.54 3.02
CA ARG A 36 8.86 16.18 3.00
C ARG A 36 9.17 14.92 2.20
N LEU A 37 8.16 14.28 1.61
CA LEU A 37 8.34 13.14 0.71
C LEU A 37 8.42 13.62 -0.73
N ASP A 38 9.12 12.85 -1.56
CA ASP A 38 9.21 13.09 -3.00
C ASP A 38 9.12 11.78 -3.79
N GLY A 39 8.95 11.92 -5.10
CA GLY A 39 8.95 10.80 -6.05
C GLY A 39 8.08 9.63 -5.61
N ALA A 40 8.71 8.45 -5.51
CA ALA A 40 8.03 7.20 -5.15
C ALA A 40 7.48 7.19 -3.72
N GLN A 41 8.12 7.92 -2.78
CA GLN A 41 7.64 7.98 -1.40
C GLN A 41 6.33 8.76 -1.31
N GLU A 42 6.22 9.85 -2.05
CA GLU A 42 4.98 10.64 -2.13
C GLU A 42 3.91 9.88 -2.92
N ALA A 43 4.28 9.25 -4.04
CA ALA A 43 3.36 8.46 -4.85
C ALA A 43 2.71 7.30 -4.07
N TRP A 44 3.40 6.73 -3.08
CA TRP A 44 2.85 5.71 -2.18
C TRP A 44 1.61 6.19 -1.40
N PHE A 45 1.51 7.48 -1.10
CA PHE A 45 0.38 8.09 -0.39
C PHE A 45 -0.73 8.60 -1.33
N ALA A 46 -0.59 8.41 -2.65
CA ALA A 46 -1.63 8.80 -3.60
C ALA A 46 -2.98 8.14 -3.24
N GLU A 47 -4.07 8.89 -3.38
CA GLU A 47 -5.43 8.41 -3.05
C GLU A 47 -5.86 7.23 -3.93
N THR A 48 -5.35 7.19 -5.15
CA THR A 48 -5.61 6.16 -6.16
C THR A 48 -4.29 5.66 -6.75
N ARG A 49 -4.35 4.52 -7.43
CA ARG A 49 -3.23 3.95 -8.18
C ARG A 49 -3.56 3.78 -9.66
N PRO A 50 -2.57 3.74 -10.57
CA PRO A 50 -2.79 3.50 -11.98
C PRO A 50 -3.49 2.16 -12.22
N SER A 51 -4.41 2.09 -13.17
CA SER A 51 -5.06 0.83 -13.55
C SER A 51 -4.07 -0.19 -14.12
N GLU A 52 -3.03 0.30 -14.79
CA GLU A 52 -1.97 -0.51 -15.37
C GLU A 52 -0.62 0.13 -15.07
N GLU A 53 0.37 -0.73 -14.82
CA GLU A 53 1.74 -0.33 -14.59
C GLU A 53 2.69 -1.16 -15.47
N LEU A 54 3.64 -0.49 -16.10
CA LEU A 54 4.64 -1.10 -16.96
C LEU A 54 6.01 -0.52 -16.60
N TYR A 55 6.96 -1.40 -16.30
CA TYR A 55 8.30 -1.02 -15.87
C TYR A 55 9.31 -1.74 -16.77
N ASP A 56 10.35 -1.00 -17.18
CA ASP A 56 11.55 -1.58 -17.80
C ASP A 56 12.51 -1.94 -16.66
N LEU A 57 12.61 -3.23 -16.33
CA LEU A 57 13.40 -3.68 -15.17
C LEU A 57 14.91 -3.54 -15.38
N ASP A 58 15.38 -3.45 -16.63
CA ASP A 58 16.80 -3.25 -16.92
C ASP A 58 17.19 -1.77 -16.73
N ALA A 59 16.33 -0.85 -17.14
CA ALA A 59 16.55 0.60 -17.00
C ALA A 59 16.09 1.17 -15.64
N ASP A 60 15.07 0.56 -15.03
CA ASP A 60 14.37 1.00 -13.82
C ASP A 60 14.14 -0.19 -12.86
N PRO A 61 15.22 -0.71 -12.24
CA PRO A 61 15.15 -1.90 -11.39
C PRO A 61 14.33 -1.72 -10.11
N ASP A 62 14.09 -0.47 -9.71
CA ASP A 62 13.28 -0.10 -8.55
C ASP A 62 11.81 0.21 -8.92
N GLU A 63 11.41 0.03 -10.18
CA GLU A 63 10.03 0.21 -10.66
C GLU A 63 9.45 1.61 -10.32
N ARG A 64 10.25 2.66 -10.50
CA ARG A 64 9.89 4.04 -10.15
C ARG A 64 9.22 4.81 -11.29
N HIS A 65 9.36 4.34 -12.53
CA HIS A 65 8.94 5.04 -13.75
C HIS A 65 7.91 4.20 -14.52
N ASN A 66 6.63 4.45 -14.25
CA ASN A 66 5.55 3.75 -14.93
C ASN A 66 5.42 4.21 -16.41
N LEU A 67 5.67 3.29 -17.33
CA LEU A 67 5.62 3.45 -18.79
C LEU A 67 4.26 3.10 -19.41
N ALA A 68 3.25 2.74 -18.60
CA ALA A 68 1.96 2.26 -19.12
C ALA A 68 1.20 3.31 -19.96
N SER A 69 1.47 4.60 -19.76
CA SER A 69 0.91 5.69 -20.54
C SER A 69 1.81 6.18 -21.68
N ASP A 70 3.02 5.62 -21.82
CA ASP A 70 3.98 6.00 -22.86
C ASP A 70 3.63 5.33 -24.20
N PRO A 71 3.28 6.09 -25.26
CA PRO A 71 2.98 5.54 -26.57
C PRO A 71 4.10 4.69 -27.17
N ALA A 72 5.37 4.96 -26.82
CA ALA A 72 6.51 4.18 -27.30
C ALA A 72 6.47 2.72 -26.83
N HIS A 73 5.76 2.44 -25.72
CA HIS A 73 5.67 1.14 -25.09
C HIS A 73 4.30 0.46 -25.28
N ALA A 74 3.43 1.03 -26.13
CA ALA A 74 2.05 0.56 -26.31
C ALA A 74 1.96 -0.89 -26.83
N GLU A 75 2.88 -1.31 -27.70
CA GLU A 75 2.92 -2.69 -28.23
C GLU A 75 3.27 -3.68 -27.11
N THR A 76 4.32 -3.41 -26.33
CA THR A 76 4.72 -4.23 -25.18
C THR A 76 3.62 -4.30 -24.13
N LEU A 77 2.96 -3.18 -23.84
CA LEU A 77 1.82 -3.15 -22.93
C LEU A 77 0.71 -4.09 -23.40
N ALA A 78 0.33 -4.00 -24.68
CA ALA A 78 -0.72 -4.84 -25.27
C ALA A 78 -0.35 -6.33 -25.26
N GLU A 79 0.91 -6.66 -25.56
CA GLU A 79 1.41 -8.04 -25.51
C GLU A 79 1.31 -8.63 -24.09
N LEU A 80 1.84 -7.93 -23.08
CA LEU A 80 1.84 -8.40 -21.70
C LEU A 80 0.44 -8.44 -21.10
N ARG A 81 -0.43 -7.49 -21.49
CA ARG A 81 -1.86 -7.54 -21.19
C ARG A 81 -2.49 -8.83 -21.72
N GLY A 82 -2.22 -9.16 -22.98
CA GLY A 82 -2.72 -10.39 -23.60
C GLY A 82 -2.26 -11.66 -22.88
N LYS A 83 -0.98 -11.72 -22.48
CA LYS A 83 -0.45 -12.85 -21.70
C LYS A 83 -1.15 -13.00 -20.34
N LEU A 84 -1.41 -11.89 -19.65
CA LEU A 84 -2.16 -11.91 -18.39
C LEU A 84 -3.58 -12.43 -18.61
N GLU A 85 -4.30 -11.94 -19.62
CA GLU A 85 -5.66 -12.41 -19.94
C GLU A 85 -5.71 -13.91 -20.22
N THR A 86 -4.76 -14.43 -21.02
CA THR A 86 -4.66 -15.87 -21.29
C THR A 86 -4.47 -16.65 -20.01
N TRP A 87 -3.55 -16.20 -19.14
CA TRP A 87 -3.28 -16.88 -17.87
C TRP A 87 -4.50 -16.88 -16.94
N LEU A 88 -5.19 -15.75 -16.79
CA LEU A 88 -6.41 -15.64 -15.99
C LEU A 88 -7.48 -16.64 -16.47
N ALA A 89 -7.69 -16.72 -17.79
CA ALA A 89 -8.65 -17.64 -18.40
C ALA A 89 -8.26 -19.12 -18.24
N GLU A 90 -6.98 -19.46 -18.42
CA GLU A 90 -6.49 -20.84 -18.32
C GLU A 90 -6.51 -21.38 -16.89
N THR A 91 -6.25 -20.51 -15.92
CA THR A 91 -6.18 -20.90 -14.50
C THR A 91 -7.51 -20.77 -13.78
N GLY A 92 -8.46 -20.03 -14.33
CA GLY A 92 -9.70 -19.67 -13.63
C GLY A 92 -9.41 -18.83 -12.39
N ASP A 93 -8.47 -17.89 -12.49
CA ASP A 93 -8.06 -17.05 -11.36
C ASP A 93 -9.26 -16.25 -10.80
N GLN A 94 -9.42 -16.31 -9.49
CA GLN A 94 -10.48 -15.64 -8.73
C GLN A 94 -9.95 -14.40 -8.00
N GLY A 95 -8.71 -13.97 -8.24
CA GLY A 95 -8.08 -12.85 -7.54
C GLY A 95 -8.78 -11.50 -7.71
N ALA A 96 -9.62 -11.34 -8.73
CA ALA A 96 -10.49 -10.18 -8.89
C ALA A 96 -11.85 -10.31 -8.18
N GLU A 97 -12.21 -11.51 -7.74
CA GLU A 97 -13.45 -11.77 -7.03
C GLU A 97 -13.25 -11.52 -5.53
N PRO A 98 -14.18 -10.80 -4.87
CA PRO A 98 -14.11 -10.61 -3.43
C PRO A 98 -14.18 -11.95 -2.68
N GLU A 99 -13.30 -12.14 -1.69
CA GLU A 99 -13.27 -13.36 -0.86
C GLU A 99 -14.54 -13.56 0.00
N GLY A 100 -15.36 -12.53 0.16
CA GLY A 100 -16.59 -12.59 0.94
C GLY A 100 -17.57 -11.47 0.59
N ASP A 101 -18.70 -11.46 1.29
CA ASP A 101 -19.70 -10.40 1.16
C ASP A 101 -19.37 -9.20 2.07
N ALA A 102 -20.25 -8.19 2.05
CA ALA A 102 -20.08 -7.00 2.88
C ALA A 102 -19.99 -7.33 4.38
N ALA A 103 -20.78 -8.28 4.87
CA ALA A 103 -20.80 -8.65 6.29
C ALA A 103 -19.48 -9.30 6.71
N PHE A 104 -18.91 -10.16 5.84
CA PHE A 104 -17.59 -10.74 6.04
C PHE A 104 -16.51 -9.65 6.15
N PHE A 105 -16.50 -8.68 5.25
CA PHE A 105 -15.52 -7.59 5.30
C PHE A 105 -15.71 -6.65 6.49
N GLU A 106 -16.95 -6.36 6.88
CA GLU A 106 -17.24 -5.59 8.10
C GLU A 106 -16.68 -6.28 9.34
N GLU A 107 -16.89 -7.59 9.48
CA GLU A 107 -16.32 -8.38 10.57
C GLU A 107 -14.79 -8.44 10.52
N LEU A 108 -14.20 -8.63 9.34
CA LEU A 108 -12.75 -8.63 9.14
C LEU A 108 -12.12 -7.31 9.59
N LEU A 109 -12.71 -6.18 9.18
CA LEU A 109 -12.25 -4.83 9.55
C LEU A 109 -12.44 -4.57 11.05
N ALA A 110 -13.55 -5.02 11.64
CA ALA A 110 -13.76 -4.93 13.09
C ALA A 110 -12.73 -5.76 13.88
N ASN A 111 -12.39 -6.96 13.41
CA ASN A 111 -11.35 -7.80 14.00
C ASN A 111 -9.96 -7.16 13.88
N SER A 112 -9.65 -6.60 12.71
CA SER A 112 -8.43 -5.84 12.48
C SER A 112 -8.31 -4.62 13.42
N ARG A 113 -9.41 -3.88 13.62
CA ARG A 113 -9.47 -2.76 14.57
C ARG A 113 -9.26 -3.21 16.01
N ARG A 114 -9.94 -4.26 16.45
CA ARG A 114 -9.77 -4.83 17.80
C ARG A 114 -8.34 -5.31 18.06
N TYR A 115 -7.69 -5.89 17.05
CA TYR A 115 -6.27 -6.26 17.14
C TYR A 115 -5.38 -5.04 17.37
N TYR A 116 -5.62 -3.96 16.60
CA TYR A 116 -4.92 -2.68 16.76
C TYR A 116 -5.09 -2.08 18.16
N GLU A 117 -6.35 -1.91 18.61
CA GLU A 117 -6.68 -1.32 19.91
C GLU A 117 -6.04 -2.08 21.08
N ASN A 118 -6.09 -3.42 21.03
CA ASN A 118 -5.43 -4.25 22.04
C ASN A 118 -3.90 -4.10 22.00
N GLY A 119 -3.31 -3.94 20.81
CA GLY A 119 -1.89 -3.66 20.65
C GLY A 119 -1.48 -2.33 21.26
N MET A 120 -2.26 -1.27 21.02
CA MET A 120 -2.04 0.06 21.59
C MET A 120 -2.17 0.03 23.11
N LYS A 121 -3.19 -0.66 23.64
CA LYS A 121 -3.36 -0.86 25.08
C LYS A 121 -2.16 -1.55 25.74
N ARG A 122 -1.57 -2.57 25.10
CA ARG A 122 -0.35 -3.23 25.61
C ARG A 122 0.88 -2.30 25.64
N LYS A 123 0.93 -1.32 24.73
CA LYS A 123 1.95 -0.25 24.71
C LYS A 123 1.63 0.90 25.67
N ASN A 124 0.53 0.82 26.41
CA ASN A 124 -0.02 1.90 27.24
C ASN A 124 -0.29 3.19 26.43
N LEU A 125 -0.81 3.05 25.22
CA LEU A 125 -1.14 4.14 24.31
C LEU A 125 -2.63 4.16 23.98
N ALA A 126 -3.14 5.36 23.66
CA ALA A 126 -4.48 5.54 23.13
C ALA A 126 -4.55 5.05 21.66
N PRO A 127 -5.61 4.35 21.23
CA PRO A 127 -5.74 3.92 19.84
C PRO A 127 -5.80 5.08 18.82
N ASP A 128 -6.31 6.24 19.23
CA ASP A 128 -6.44 7.46 18.46
C ASP A 128 -5.24 8.42 18.60
N ILE A 129 -4.09 7.92 19.08
CA ILE A 129 -2.85 8.68 19.14
C ILE A 129 -2.51 9.28 17.77
N SER A 130 -2.01 10.52 17.76
CA SER A 130 -1.55 11.15 16.53
C SER A 130 -0.30 10.47 15.98
N ASP A 131 -0.08 10.53 14.67
CA ASP A 131 1.13 9.97 14.06
C ASP A 131 2.41 10.60 14.59
N ARG A 132 2.35 11.89 14.96
CA ARG A 132 3.46 12.60 15.59
C ARG A 132 3.79 12.03 16.96
N ASP A 133 2.81 11.95 17.86
CA ASP A 133 3.04 11.45 19.21
C ASP A 133 3.43 9.97 19.19
N TYR A 134 2.92 9.22 18.22
CA TYR A 134 3.29 7.82 18.06
C TYR A 134 4.72 7.65 17.52
N LEU A 135 5.19 8.55 16.66
CA LEU A 135 6.58 8.60 16.22
C LEU A 135 7.51 8.86 17.41
N GLU A 136 7.18 9.83 18.27
CA GLU A 136 7.96 10.12 19.48
C GLU A 136 8.00 8.91 20.43
N TRP A 137 6.90 8.15 20.53
CA TRP A 137 6.90 6.88 21.26
C TRP A 137 7.85 5.86 20.63
N TRP A 138 7.85 5.71 19.31
CA TRP A 138 8.76 4.81 18.59
C TRP A 138 10.22 5.18 18.76
N GLU A 139 10.57 6.45 18.66
CA GLU A 139 11.95 6.94 18.83
C GLU A 139 12.48 6.60 20.22
N ARG A 140 11.64 6.81 21.26
CA ARG A 140 11.98 6.40 22.63
C ARG A 140 12.11 4.89 22.77
N GLU A 141 11.17 4.12 22.24
CA GLU A 141 11.18 2.65 22.32
C GLU A 141 12.42 2.04 21.64
N LEU A 142 12.84 2.63 20.52
CA LEU A 142 14.00 2.17 19.74
C LEU A 142 15.32 2.77 20.21
N GLY A 143 15.30 3.68 21.18
CA GLY A 143 16.49 4.37 21.68
C GLY A 143 17.17 5.28 20.65
N ILE A 144 16.41 5.79 19.68
CA ILE A 144 16.88 6.77 18.70
C ILE A 144 17.06 8.10 19.43
N LYS A 145 18.27 8.66 19.37
CA LYS A 145 18.57 9.98 19.92
C LYS A 145 18.49 11.00 18.79
N GLU A 146 17.87 12.15 19.07
CA GLU A 146 17.91 13.34 18.21
C GLU A 146 19.34 13.80 17.90
#